data_AF-A0A1F8S7Z8-F1
#
_entry.id   AF-A0A1F8S7Z8-F1
#
_cell.length_a   1.000
_cell.length_b   1.000
_cell.length_c   1.000
_cell.angle_alpha   90.00
_cell.angle_beta   90.00
_cell.angle_gamma   90.00
#
_symmetry.space_group_name_H-M   'P 1'
#
loop_
_entity.id
_entity.type
_entity.pdbx_description
1 polymer ?
#
loop_
_entity_poly.entity_id
_entity_poly.type
_entity_poly.pdbx_seq_one_letter_code
_entity_poly.pdbx_strand_id
1 'polypeptide(L)'
;MHIDEDATPEALRSRLAAFWPVSGAKIEGLCGSWDPRAGSPVFTVRGHYTSQGWTEWTQGFQFGWAILQFDATGDDRFLELGRSGTVHHMASHVSHVGVHDHGFNNVSTYGNLRRLMLEGRIDDDPWQLAFYELALKVSGAVQAARWRTTRDGDGYIFSFNGPQSLFSDTIRSVRALSLAHLLGHRLMGENDEAISLLGRGIEHARTTARYNVFYGEGRDIYDEWGRVAHESVFNTNDGRFRTSSTQQGYAAWTTWTRGLAWVMAGYAEELEFLEVLPDADLEPFGGRDEVTAMMLRAARASCDFFIANTPTDGIPYWDTGAPGLAKLGDYLGRPADPFNAHEPVDSSAAAIGAQGLLRLGRYLSRRADPAGARYTAAGLGVLGRLLEAPYLSTDPGHEGLMLHGVYHRPRGWDHCPTDSGVPSGEAVMWGDYHLVEAALMVQRMLDGGPEYTFFGPVREQS
;
A
#
# COMPACT_ATOMS: atom_id res chain seq x y z
N MET A 1 -1.60 8.79 -18.59
CA MET A 1 -0.77 7.67 -19.07
C MET A 1 -1.37 7.08 -20.33
N HIS A 2 -0.56 6.38 -21.14
CA HIS A 2 -1.05 5.65 -22.30
C HIS A 2 -1.45 4.24 -21.87
N ILE A 3 -2.69 3.83 -22.14
CA ILE A 3 -3.19 2.50 -21.80
C ILE A 3 -3.21 1.67 -23.08
N ASP A 4 -2.42 0.61 -23.11
CA ASP A 4 -2.51 -0.42 -24.14
C ASP A 4 -3.70 -1.34 -23.81
N GLU A 5 -4.82 -1.16 -24.50
CA GLU A 5 -6.05 -1.94 -24.25
C GLU A 5 -5.89 -3.44 -24.53
N ASP A 6 -4.84 -3.82 -25.28
CA ASP A 6 -4.51 -5.22 -25.59
C ASP A 6 -3.51 -5.82 -24.58
N ALA A 7 -3.15 -5.09 -23.51
CA ALA A 7 -2.23 -5.58 -22.49
C ALA A 7 -2.80 -6.82 -21.79
N THR A 8 -2.03 -7.91 -21.81
CA THR A 8 -2.39 -9.18 -21.17
C THR A 8 -1.33 -9.61 -20.16
N PRO A 9 -1.69 -10.39 -19.13
CA PRO A 9 -0.71 -10.99 -18.22
C PRO A 9 0.36 -11.77 -18.98
N GLU A 10 -0.03 -12.46 -20.07
CA GLU A 10 0.86 -13.31 -20.89
C GLU A 10 2.06 -12.53 -21.44
N ALA A 11 1.87 -11.25 -21.81
CA ALA A 11 2.95 -10.38 -22.28
C ALA A 11 4.05 -10.14 -21.23
N LEU A 12 3.77 -10.38 -19.94
CA LEU A 12 4.72 -10.19 -18.84
C LEU A 12 5.42 -11.49 -18.40
N ARG A 13 5.05 -12.66 -18.96
CA ARG A 13 5.58 -13.97 -18.52
C ARG A 13 7.11 -14.03 -18.53
N SER A 14 7.74 -13.61 -19.63
CA SER A 14 9.21 -13.63 -19.75
C SER A 14 9.90 -12.64 -18.82
N ARG A 15 9.29 -11.46 -18.59
CA ARG A 15 9.81 -10.44 -17.67
C ARG A 15 9.74 -10.93 -16.22
N LEU A 16 8.64 -11.55 -15.82
CA LEU A 16 8.48 -12.15 -14.50
C LEU A 16 9.49 -13.28 -14.26
N ALA A 17 9.70 -14.15 -15.26
CA ALA A 17 10.70 -15.22 -15.15
C ALA A 17 12.13 -14.67 -14.95
N ALA A 18 12.48 -13.53 -15.56
CA ALA A 18 13.77 -12.86 -15.35
C ALA A 18 13.83 -12.06 -14.03
N PHE A 19 12.69 -11.59 -13.54
CA PHE A 19 12.56 -10.79 -12.32
C PHE A 19 12.82 -11.59 -11.04
N TRP A 20 12.26 -12.80 -10.92
CA TRP A 20 12.32 -13.57 -9.67
C TRP A 20 13.73 -13.90 -9.18
N PRO A 21 14.70 -14.29 -10.04
CA PRO A 21 16.09 -14.47 -9.61
C PRO A 21 16.74 -13.18 -9.12
N VAL A 22 16.43 -12.03 -9.73
CA VAL A 22 16.94 -10.72 -9.30
C VAL A 22 16.39 -10.37 -7.93
N SER A 23 15.07 -10.47 -7.74
CA SER A 23 14.41 -10.25 -6.44
C SER A 23 15.01 -11.11 -5.33
N GLY A 24 15.21 -12.41 -5.59
CA GLY A 24 15.81 -13.32 -4.62
C GLY A 24 17.24 -12.92 -4.21
N ALA A 25 18.09 -12.54 -5.17
CA ALA A 25 19.44 -12.10 -4.89
C ALA A 25 19.49 -10.81 -4.04
N LYS A 26 18.55 -9.88 -4.24
CA LYS A 26 18.44 -8.65 -3.44
C LYS A 26 18.03 -8.94 -2.00
N ILE A 27 17.05 -9.83 -1.79
CA ILE A 27 16.65 -10.29 -0.45
C ILE A 27 17.84 -10.90 0.29
N GLU A 28 18.57 -11.80 -0.35
CA GLU A 28 19.75 -12.45 0.24
C GLU A 28 20.83 -11.43 0.61
N GLY A 29 21.11 -10.48 -0.29
CA GLY A 29 22.07 -9.41 -0.06
C GLY A 29 21.69 -8.56 1.15
N LEU A 30 20.46 -8.04 1.18
CA LEU A 30 19.97 -7.21 2.28
C LEU A 30 19.90 -7.97 3.60
N CYS A 31 19.18 -9.09 3.66
CA CYS A 31 18.95 -9.80 4.91
C CYS A 31 20.20 -10.51 5.43
N GLY A 32 21.18 -10.81 4.58
CA GLY A 32 22.47 -11.33 4.98
C GLY A 32 23.42 -10.27 5.59
N SER A 33 23.24 -8.99 5.25
CA SER A 33 24.15 -7.91 5.67
C SER A 33 23.53 -6.93 6.67
N TRP A 34 22.20 -6.85 6.76
CA TRP A 34 21.50 -5.87 7.59
C TRP A 34 21.78 -6.07 9.08
N ASP A 35 22.17 -5.01 9.78
CA ASP A 35 22.26 -4.99 11.24
C ASP A 35 20.91 -4.55 11.83
N PRO A 36 20.16 -5.45 12.51
CA PRO A 36 18.87 -5.09 13.09
C PRO A 36 18.96 -3.96 14.14
N ARG A 37 20.14 -3.70 14.71
CA ARG A 37 20.36 -2.58 15.65
C ARG A 37 20.34 -1.22 14.98
N ALA A 38 20.46 -1.16 13.65
CA ALA A 38 20.34 0.07 12.89
C ALA A 38 18.89 0.56 12.75
N GLY A 39 17.90 -0.25 13.16
CA GLY A 39 16.47 0.00 12.92
C GLY A 39 16.01 -0.61 11.60
N SER A 40 14.81 -0.24 11.15
CA SER A 40 14.26 -0.74 9.88
C SER A 40 15.01 -0.20 8.66
N PRO A 41 15.23 -1.01 7.62
CA PRO A 41 15.68 -0.49 6.32
C PRO A 41 14.55 0.34 5.70
N VAL A 42 14.86 1.55 5.22
CA VAL A 42 13.85 2.50 4.69
C VAL A 42 14.08 2.79 3.23
N PHE A 43 15.26 3.29 2.88
CA PHE A 43 15.64 3.63 1.50
C PHE A 43 17.14 3.43 1.29
N THR A 44 17.59 3.35 0.05
CA THR A 44 19.02 3.20 -0.25
C THR A 44 19.72 4.56 -0.38
N VAL A 45 20.99 4.62 -0.03
CA VAL A 45 21.90 5.73 -0.33
C VAL A 45 23.14 5.13 -0.98
N ARG A 46 23.39 5.51 -2.23
CA ARG A 46 24.42 4.91 -3.09
C ARG A 46 24.27 3.39 -3.16
N GLY A 47 23.02 2.93 -3.28
CA GLY A 47 22.68 1.52 -3.43
C GLY A 47 22.68 0.69 -2.15
N HIS A 48 22.98 1.24 -0.99
CA HIS A 48 22.92 0.53 0.29
C HIS A 48 21.77 1.02 1.15
N TYR A 49 20.96 0.12 1.69
CA TYR A 49 19.87 0.48 2.57
C TYR A 49 20.39 1.24 3.80
N THR A 50 19.61 2.22 4.24
CA THR A 50 19.80 2.93 5.49
C THR A 50 18.48 3.01 6.24
N SER A 51 18.58 3.14 7.55
CA SER A 51 17.46 3.56 8.37
C SER A 51 17.38 5.08 8.38
N GLN A 52 16.16 5.60 8.37
CA GLN A 52 15.83 7.02 8.52
C GLN A 52 14.31 7.11 8.54
N GLY A 53 13.71 7.51 9.65
CA GLY A 53 12.26 7.55 9.73
C GLY A 53 11.75 8.21 10.99
N TRP A 54 10.47 8.56 10.97
CA TRP A 54 9.73 9.05 12.14
C TRP A 54 9.33 7.90 13.06
N THR A 55 9.18 6.71 12.48
CA THR A 55 8.62 5.50 13.06
C THR A 55 9.27 4.26 12.43
N GLU A 56 9.14 3.11 13.08
CA GLU A 56 9.57 1.80 12.56
C GLU A 56 8.42 1.17 11.72
N TRP A 57 8.13 1.76 10.56
CA TRP A 57 6.96 1.37 9.74
C TRP A 57 7.30 0.43 8.56
N THR A 58 8.59 0.21 8.29
CA THR A 58 9.04 -0.53 7.10
C THR A 58 9.61 -1.92 7.38
N GLN A 59 9.80 -2.33 8.64
CA GLN A 59 10.43 -3.63 8.94
C GLN A 59 9.62 -4.82 8.41
N GLY A 60 8.29 -4.74 8.46
CA GLY A 60 7.45 -5.81 7.95
C GLY A 60 7.56 -6.00 6.44
N PHE A 61 7.97 -4.98 5.68
CA PHE A 61 8.24 -5.13 4.26
C PHE A 61 9.53 -5.90 3.99
N GLN A 62 10.57 -5.76 4.83
CA GLN A 62 11.81 -6.52 4.69
C GLN A 62 11.55 -8.02 4.74
N PHE A 63 10.85 -8.50 5.78
CA PHE A 63 10.55 -9.93 5.91
C PHE A 63 9.37 -10.37 5.04
N GLY A 64 8.40 -9.48 4.83
CA GLY A 64 7.29 -9.71 3.91
C GLY A 64 7.75 -9.95 2.48
N TRP A 65 8.80 -9.25 2.03
CA TRP A 65 9.39 -9.45 0.71
C TRP A 65 9.88 -10.89 0.52
N ALA A 66 10.61 -11.44 1.50
CA ALA A 66 11.04 -12.84 1.47
C ALA A 66 9.84 -13.82 1.47
N ILE A 67 8.78 -13.54 2.23
CA ILE A 67 7.59 -14.40 2.25
C ILE A 67 6.90 -14.43 0.88
N LEU A 68 6.78 -13.28 0.20
CA LEU A 68 6.21 -13.20 -1.14
C LEU A 68 7.10 -13.85 -2.21
N GLN A 69 8.43 -13.75 -2.05
CA GLN A 69 9.38 -14.46 -2.91
C GLN A 69 9.20 -15.98 -2.83
N PHE A 70 8.99 -16.52 -1.63
CA PHE A 70 8.65 -17.94 -1.47
C PHE A 70 7.33 -18.29 -2.17
N ASP A 71 6.29 -17.46 -2.01
CA ASP A 71 4.99 -17.72 -2.65
C ASP A 71 5.12 -17.87 -4.17
N ALA A 72 5.91 -17.00 -4.79
CA ALA A 72 6.15 -17.02 -6.23
C ALA A 72 7.03 -18.20 -6.70
N THR A 73 8.04 -18.57 -5.92
CA THR A 73 9.14 -19.45 -6.41
C THR A 73 9.15 -20.85 -5.80
N GLY A 74 8.56 -21.04 -4.63
CA GLY A 74 8.64 -22.27 -3.85
C GLY A 74 10.02 -22.53 -3.22
N ASP A 75 10.93 -21.55 -3.19
CA ASP A 75 12.25 -21.71 -2.56
C ASP A 75 12.17 -21.49 -1.04
N ASP A 76 12.23 -22.60 -0.29
CA ASP A 76 12.10 -22.67 1.17
C ASP A 76 13.08 -21.78 1.94
N ARG A 77 14.21 -21.38 1.33
CA ARG A 77 15.16 -20.47 1.98
C ARG A 77 14.51 -19.12 2.28
N PHE A 78 13.67 -18.62 1.38
CA PHE A 78 12.96 -17.35 1.59
C PHE A 78 11.82 -17.48 2.59
N LEU A 79 11.16 -18.65 2.66
CA LEU A 79 10.20 -18.95 3.71
C LEU A 79 10.87 -18.90 5.09
N GLU A 80 12.00 -19.58 5.26
CA GLU A 80 12.71 -19.61 6.53
C GLU A 80 13.22 -18.22 6.93
N LEU A 81 13.77 -17.46 5.98
CA LEU A 81 14.24 -16.09 6.21
C LEU A 81 13.09 -15.17 6.65
N GLY A 82 11.97 -15.19 5.92
CA GLY A 82 10.80 -14.38 6.25
C GLY A 82 10.14 -14.78 7.58
N ARG A 83 10.02 -16.08 7.84
CA ARG A 83 9.44 -16.64 9.07
C ARG A 83 10.31 -16.34 10.29
N SER A 84 11.60 -16.65 10.24
CA SER A 84 12.52 -16.39 11.35
C SER A 84 12.64 -14.90 11.64
N GLY A 85 12.75 -14.06 10.61
CA GLY A 85 12.76 -12.60 10.76
C GLY A 85 11.50 -12.07 11.43
N THR A 86 10.33 -12.60 11.03
CA THR A 86 9.04 -12.28 11.64
C THR A 86 9.03 -12.62 13.14
N VAL A 87 9.45 -13.83 13.50
CA VAL A 87 9.46 -14.29 14.90
C VAL A 87 10.43 -13.46 15.76
N HIS A 88 11.63 -13.18 15.26
CA HIS A 88 12.68 -12.54 16.07
C HIS A 88 12.51 -11.02 16.21
N HIS A 89 11.88 -10.34 15.25
CA HIS A 89 11.92 -8.87 15.18
C HIS A 89 10.56 -8.17 15.21
N MET A 90 9.46 -8.86 14.88
CA MET A 90 8.18 -8.17 14.69
C MET A 90 7.33 -8.03 15.95
N ALA A 91 7.69 -8.67 17.06
CA ALA A 91 6.89 -8.64 18.30
C ALA A 91 6.61 -7.22 18.83
N SER A 92 7.58 -6.30 18.74
CA SER A 92 7.39 -4.89 19.15
C SER A 92 6.40 -4.14 18.26
N HIS A 93 6.22 -4.56 17.01
CA HIS A 93 5.31 -3.95 16.03
C HIS A 93 3.85 -4.38 16.25
N VAL A 94 3.63 -5.53 16.91
CA VAL A 94 2.28 -6.00 17.27
C VAL A 94 1.67 -5.12 18.35
N SER A 95 2.48 -4.67 19.31
CA SER A 95 2.05 -3.86 20.46
C SER A 95 2.38 -2.36 20.33
N HIS A 96 2.73 -1.90 19.13
CA HIS A 96 3.16 -0.51 18.92
C HIS A 96 2.01 0.49 18.96
N VAL A 97 1.63 0.95 20.16
CA VAL A 97 0.51 1.90 20.34
C VAL A 97 0.72 3.29 19.70
N GLY A 98 1.95 3.64 19.33
CA GLY A 98 2.32 4.96 18.81
C GLY A 98 2.05 5.21 17.32
N VAL A 99 1.69 4.20 16.52
CA VAL A 99 1.57 4.32 15.05
C VAL A 99 0.31 3.67 14.50
N HIS A 100 -0.04 4.02 13.26
CA HIS A 100 -1.16 3.45 12.51
C HIS A 100 -0.71 2.41 11.47
N ASP A 101 0.58 2.06 11.48
CA ASP A 101 1.25 1.25 10.45
C ASP A 101 1.15 -0.26 10.68
N HIS A 102 0.21 -0.72 11.50
CA HIS A 102 0.10 -2.14 11.84
C HIS A 102 -0.23 -2.99 10.62
N GLY A 103 -1.09 -2.50 9.72
CA GLY A 103 -1.35 -3.13 8.44
C GLY A 103 -0.08 -3.27 7.59
N PHE A 104 0.82 -2.30 7.57
CA PHE A 104 2.07 -2.40 6.81
C PHE A 104 3.04 -3.39 7.40
N ASN A 105 3.18 -3.42 8.72
CA ASN A 105 4.14 -4.30 9.38
C ASN A 105 3.62 -5.73 9.53
N ASN A 106 2.48 -5.89 10.21
CA ASN A 106 2.04 -7.18 10.75
C ASN A 106 1.26 -8.01 9.73
N VAL A 107 0.55 -7.37 8.80
CA VAL A 107 -0.16 -8.13 7.74
C VAL A 107 0.81 -8.56 6.63
N SER A 108 1.84 -7.76 6.32
CA SER A 108 2.89 -8.16 5.38
C SER A 108 3.75 -9.33 5.88
N THR A 109 3.72 -9.63 7.18
CA THR A 109 4.49 -10.70 7.82
C THR A 109 3.58 -11.83 8.31
N TYR A 110 3.03 -11.69 9.52
CA TYR A 110 2.12 -12.68 10.11
C TYR A 110 0.91 -12.98 9.21
N GLY A 111 0.36 -11.96 8.54
CA GLY A 111 -0.75 -12.11 7.60
C GLY A 111 -0.38 -12.99 6.40
N ASN A 112 0.76 -12.74 5.77
CA ASN A 112 1.24 -13.54 4.66
C ASN A 112 1.57 -14.99 5.06
N LEU A 113 2.23 -15.21 6.21
CA LEU A 113 2.50 -16.56 6.71
C LEU A 113 1.21 -17.33 7.01
N ARG A 114 0.23 -16.67 7.64
CA ARG A 114 -1.11 -17.22 7.86
C ARG A 114 -1.76 -17.59 6.54
N ARG A 115 -1.79 -16.69 5.56
CA ARG A 115 -2.39 -16.92 4.25
C ARG A 115 -1.77 -18.13 3.56
N LEU A 116 -0.43 -18.22 3.52
CA LEU A 116 0.27 -19.36 2.91
C LEU A 116 -0.12 -20.69 3.57
N MET A 117 -0.26 -20.72 4.89
CA MET A 117 -0.71 -21.94 5.60
C MET A 117 -2.14 -22.31 5.24
N LEU A 118 -3.04 -21.32 5.17
CA LEU A 118 -4.44 -21.54 4.81
C LEU A 118 -4.63 -21.95 3.34
N GLU A 119 -3.74 -21.51 2.46
CA GLU A 119 -3.69 -21.91 1.05
C GLU A 119 -3.00 -23.29 0.86
N GLY A 120 -2.50 -23.91 1.92
CA GLY A 120 -1.77 -25.19 1.84
C GLY A 120 -0.40 -25.08 1.17
N ARG A 121 0.19 -23.88 1.15
CA ARG A 121 1.51 -23.60 0.56
C ARG A 121 2.67 -23.92 1.50
N ILE A 122 2.40 -23.98 2.80
CA ILE A 122 3.32 -24.42 3.86
C ILE A 122 2.63 -25.43 4.76
N ASP A 123 3.41 -26.18 5.54
CA ASP A 123 2.90 -27.22 6.44
C ASP A 123 1.82 -26.67 7.40
N ASP A 124 0.76 -27.46 7.59
CA ASP A 124 -0.31 -27.16 8.55
C ASP A 124 0.19 -27.43 9.98
N ASP A 125 0.53 -26.37 10.70
CA ASP A 125 0.91 -26.40 12.11
C ASP A 125 -0.07 -25.53 12.92
N PRO A 126 -0.99 -26.14 13.69
CA PRO A 126 -1.99 -25.42 14.47
C PRO A 126 -1.42 -24.42 15.48
N TRP A 127 -0.24 -24.68 16.05
CA TRP A 127 0.38 -23.77 17.02
C TRP A 127 1.02 -22.57 16.33
N GLN A 128 1.66 -22.78 15.18
CA GLN A 128 2.16 -21.67 14.36
C GLN A 128 1.00 -20.81 13.84
N LEU A 129 -0.09 -21.43 13.38
CA LEU A 129 -1.29 -20.71 12.95
C LEU A 129 -1.85 -19.85 14.09
N ALA A 130 -2.03 -20.44 15.28
CA ALA A 130 -2.54 -19.72 16.45
C ALA A 130 -1.63 -18.56 16.87
N PHE A 131 -0.31 -18.71 16.73
CA PHE A 131 0.66 -17.64 16.97
C PHE A 131 0.48 -16.46 16.00
N TYR A 132 0.36 -16.74 14.69
CA TYR A 132 0.11 -15.70 13.68
C TYR A 132 -1.25 -15.01 13.91
N GLU A 133 -2.29 -15.78 14.23
CA GLU A 133 -3.62 -15.23 14.49
C GLU A 133 -3.65 -14.39 15.76
N LEU A 134 -2.97 -14.78 16.84
CA LEU A 134 -2.85 -13.95 18.04
C LEU A 134 -2.20 -12.61 17.72
N ALA A 135 -1.11 -12.61 16.97
CA ALA A 135 -0.43 -11.38 16.55
C ALA A 135 -1.36 -10.48 15.74
N LEU A 136 -2.10 -11.03 14.76
CA LEU A 136 -3.05 -10.28 13.94
C LEU A 136 -4.23 -9.72 14.75
N LYS A 137 -4.80 -10.51 15.67
CA LYS A 137 -5.88 -10.07 16.57
C LYS A 137 -5.44 -8.86 17.39
N VAL A 138 -4.33 -8.98 18.11
CA VAL A 138 -3.80 -7.91 18.95
C VAL A 138 -3.44 -6.69 18.11
N SER A 139 -2.80 -6.89 16.97
CA SER A 139 -2.38 -5.81 16.07
C SER A 139 -3.56 -4.98 15.56
N GLY A 140 -4.65 -5.62 15.12
CA GLY A 140 -5.87 -4.94 14.72
C GLY A 140 -6.53 -4.16 15.86
N ALA A 141 -6.56 -4.72 17.08
CA ALA A 141 -7.10 -4.03 18.25
C ALA A 141 -6.25 -2.82 18.67
N VAL A 142 -4.91 -2.95 18.66
CA VAL A 142 -3.99 -1.86 19.00
C VAL A 142 -4.10 -0.71 18.00
N GLN A 143 -4.11 -1.00 16.69
CA GLN A 143 -4.33 0.04 15.67
C GLN A 143 -5.71 0.68 15.86
N ALA A 144 -6.76 -0.12 16.07
CA ALA A 144 -8.11 0.38 16.28
C ALA A 144 -8.16 1.33 17.47
N ALA A 145 -7.43 1.07 18.57
CA ALA A 145 -7.43 1.90 19.78
C ALA A 145 -7.02 3.36 19.55
N ARG A 146 -6.33 3.66 18.45
CA ARG A 146 -5.95 5.02 18.04
C ARG A 146 -7.12 5.77 17.39
N TRP A 147 -8.21 5.97 18.14
CA TRP A 147 -9.47 6.46 17.58
C TRP A 147 -9.81 7.91 17.94
N ARG A 148 -10.37 8.64 16.97
CA ARG A 148 -11.02 9.94 17.18
C ARG A 148 -12.33 10.05 16.42
N THR A 149 -13.36 10.51 17.12
CA THR A 149 -14.69 10.79 16.57
C THR A 149 -14.71 12.15 15.87
N THR A 150 -15.39 12.24 14.75
CA THR A 150 -15.62 13.47 14.00
C THR A 150 -17.00 14.04 14.33
N ARG A 151 -17.21 15.33 14.02
CA ARG A 151 -18.46 16.03 14.39
C ARG A 151 -19.71 15.43 13.72
N ASP A 152 -19.54 14.82 12.56
CA ASP A 152 -20.59 14.18 11.76
C ASP A 152 -20.99 12.78 12.28
N GLY A 153 -20.35 12.28 13.33
CA GLY A 153 -20.71 11.03 14.01
C GLY A 153 -19.88 9.81 13.60
N ASP A 154 -19.08 9.92 12.55
CA ASP A 154 -18.06 8.93 12.17
C ASP A 154 -16.80 9.07 13.06
N GLY A 155 -15.72 8.40 12.67
CA GLY A 155 -14.39 8.66 13.23
C GLY A 155 -13.28 8.06 12.38
N TYR A 156 -12.05 8.21 12.87
CA TYR A 156 -10.87 7.75 12.17
C TYR A 156 -9.77 7.27 13.11
N ILE A 157 -8.96 6.36 12.57
CA ILE A 157 -7.66 6.00 13.13
C ILE A 157 -6.70 7.17 12.86
N PHE A 158 -6.23 7.82 13.92
CA PHE A 158 -5.36 8.99 13.78
C PHE A 158 -3.88 8.60 13.57
N SER A 159 -3.19 9.39 12.74
CA SER A 159 -1.81 9.14 12.33
C SER A 159 -0.81 9.29 13.49
N PHE A 160 0.47 8.99 13.26
CA PHE A 160 1.50 9.22 14.28
C PHE A 160 1.68 10.71 14.62
N ASN A 161 1.23 11.63 13.75
CA ASN A 161 1.30 13.09 13.97
C ASN A 161 0.40 13.56 15.13
N GLY A 162 -0.58 12.74 15.52
CA GLY A 162 -1.41 12.96 16.70
C GLY A 162 -2.91 12.93 16.42
N PRO A 163 -3.75 13.10 17.45
CA PRO A 163 -5.19 12.87 17.36
C PRO A 163 -5.95 13.85 16.47
N GLN A 164 -5.31 14.91 15.98
CA GLN A 164 -5.86 15.85 15.01
C GLN A 164 -5.72 15.36 13.56
N SER A 165 -4.92 14.33 13.30
CA SER A 165 -4.39 14.03 11.98
C SER A 165 -4.94 12.73 11.41
N LEU A 166 -5.50 12.80 10.19
CA LEU A 166 -5.89 11.67 9.36
C LEU A 166 -5.01 11.66 8.10
N PHE A 167 -4.10 10.68 8.00
CA PHE A 167 -3.30 10.51 6.78
C PHE A 167 -4.03 9.66 5.74
N SER A 168 -3.65 9.78 4.48
CA SER A 168 -4.24 9.01 3.38
C SER A 168 -3.79 7.55 3.35
N ASP A 169 -2.65 7.22 3.94
CA ASP A 169 -2.09 5.85 4.00
C ASP A 169 -2.80 4.95 5.01
N THR A 170 -3.49 5.51 6.00
CA THR A 170 -4.22 4.75 7.02
C THR A 170 -5.28 3.83 6.42
N ILE A 171 -5.88 4.17 5.27
CA ILE A 171 -6.83 3.27 4.59
C ILE A 171 -6.16 1.98 4.13
N ARG A 172 -4.89 2.05 3.69
CA ARG A 172 -4.11 0.87 3.30
C ARG A 172 -3.78 -0.02 4.49
N SER A 173 -3.71 0.54 5.70
CA SER A 173 -3.45 -0.21 6.93
C SER A 173 -4.71 -0.75 7.62
N VAL A 174 -5.93 -0.36 7.19
CA VAL A 174 -7.21 -0.90 7.73
C VAL A 174 -7.29 -2.41 7.63
N ARG A 175 -6.60 -3.03 6.68
CA ARG A 175 -6.48 -4.50 6.56
C ARG A 175 -6.11 -5.22 7.87
N ALA A 176 -5.43 -4.56 8.81
CA ALA A 176 -5.17 -5.12 10.14
C ALA A 176 -6.46 -5.32 10.96
N LEU A 177 -7.37 -4.34 10.92
CA LEU A 177 -8.70 -4.43 11.54
C LEU A 177 -9.57 -5.47 10.82
N SER A 178 -9.52 -5.49 9.49
CA SER A 178 -10.27 -6.44 8.65
C SER A 178 -9.90 -7.90 8.99
N LEU A 179 -8.60 -8.21 9.08
CA LEU A 179 -8.12 -9.53 9.51
C LEU A 179 -8.51 -9.86 10.96
N ALA A 180 -8.31 -8.92 11.90
CA ALA A 180 -8.65 -9.16 13.29
C ALA A 180 -10.16 -9.40 13.49
N HIS A 181 -11.01 -8.71 12.71
CA HIS A 181 -12.44 -8.96 12.67
C HIS A 181 -12.78 -10.37 12.15
N LEU A 182 -12.20 -10.81 11.03
CA LEU A 182 -12.40 -12.18 10.52
C LEU A 182 -12.01 -13.26 11.53
N LEU A 183 -11.02 -12.96 12.37
CA LEU A 183 -10.56 -13.82 13.44
C LEU A 183 -11.45 -13.77 14.70
N GLY A 184 -12.60 -13.10 14.64
CA GLY A 184 -13.58 -12.98 15.72
C GLY A 184 -13.14 -12.06 16.86
N HIS A 185 -12.11 -11.23 16.64
CA HIS A 185 -11.58 -10.36 17.69
C HIS A 185 -12.35 -9.05 17.82
N ARG A 186 -12.21 -8.44 18.99
CA ARG A 186 -12.80 -7.15 19.35
C ARG A 186 -11.76 -6.38 20.16
N LEU A 187 -11.77 -5.05 20.03
CA LEU A 187 -11.04 -4.21 20.97
C LEU A 187 -11.87 -4.10 22.26
N MET A 188 -11.28 -4.46 23.40
CA MET A 188 -11.91 -4.23 24.71
C MET A 188 -11.46 -2.86 25.25
N GLY A 189 -12.44 -1.96 25.40
CA GLY A 189 -12.28 -0.61 25.95
C GLY A 189 -12.50 -0.55 27.45
N GLU A 190 -12.68 0.67 27.97
CA GLU A 190 -12.97 0.88 29.40
C GLU A 190 -14.30 0.25 29.80
N ASN A 191 -14.39 -0.24 31.04
CA ASN A 191 -15.60 -0.91 31.57
C ASN A 191 -16.08 -2.09 30.69
N ASP A 192 -15.15 -2.85 30.12
CA ASP A 192 -15.41 -4.01 29.26
C ASP A 192 -16.22 -3.67 27.99
N GLU A 193 -16.16 -2.43 27.52
CA GLU A 193 -16.81 -2.03 26.27
C GLU A 193 -16.21 -2.80 25.08
N ALA A 194 -17.03 -3.61 24.41
CA ALA A 194 -16.60 -4.36 23.24
C ALA A 194 -16.75 -3.52 21.97
N ILE A 195 -15.62 -3.07 21.41
CA ILE A 195 -15.57 -2.16 20.26
C ILE A 195 -15.38 -2.96 18.96
N SER A 196 -16.24 -2.68 17.98
CA SER A 196 -16.22 -3.34 16.66
C SER A 196 -15.01 -2.91 15.83
N LEU A 197 -14.19 -3.88 15.43
CA LEU A 197 -13.05 -3.66 14.52
C LEU A 197 -13.54 -3.36 13.09
N LEU A 198 -14.56 -4.09 12.61
CA LEU A 198 -15.20 -3.80 11.33
C LEU A 198 -15.84 -2.41 11.31
N GLY A 199 -16.53 -2.05 12.39
CA GLY A 199 -17.17 -0.73 12.50
C GLY A 199 -16.16 0.40 12.42
N ARG A 200 -15.06 0.32 13.19
CA ARG A 200 -13.96 1.29 13.08
C ARG A 200 -13.33 1.32 11.69
N GLY A 201 -13.19 0.18 11.03
CA GLY A 201 -12.70 0.10 9.65
C GLY A 201 -13.60 0.84 8.66
N ILE A 202 -14.92 0.60 8.71
CA ILE A 202 -15.89 1.23 7.80
C ILE A 202 -16.04 2.74 8.08
N GLU A 203 -16.15 3.14 9.34
CA GLU A 203 -16.22 4.56 9.73
C GLU A 203 -14.94 5.31 9.33
N HIS A 204 -13.77 4.69 9.52
CA HIS A 204 -12.50 5.24 9.04
C HIS A 204 -12.49 5.40 7.53
N ALA A 205 -12.89 4.37 6.78
CA ALA A 205 -12.97 4.42 5.32
C ALA A 205 -13.93 5.50 4.83
N ARG A 206 -15.07 5.70 5.49
CA ARG A 206 -16.03 6.76 5.18
C ARG A 206 -15.42 8.15 5.44
N THR A 207 -14.73 8.31 6.56
CA THR A 207 -14.04 9.57 6.92
C THR A 207 -12.92 9.90 5.92
N THR A 208 -12.07 8.92 5.59
CA THR A 208 -11.02 9.09 4.57
C THR A 208 -11.61 9.45 3.21
N ALA A 209 -12.71 8.81 2.79
CA ALA A 209 -13.37 9.10 1.52
C ALA A 209 -13.96 10.52 1.51
N ARG A 210 -14.48 10.98 2.65
CA ARG A 210 -15.08 12.30 2.81
C ARG A 210 -14.05 13.43 2.86
N TYR A 211 -12.89 13.22 3.45
CA TYR A 211 -11.96 14.32 3.76
C TYR A 211 -10.64 14.26 2.99
N ASN A 212 -10.15 13.07 2.61
CA ASN A 212 -8.91 12.92 1.84
C ASN A 212 -9.14 12.84 0.34
N VAL A 213 -10.23 12.24 -0.13
CA VAL A 213 -10.56 12.13 -1.56
C VAL A 213 -11.44 13.30 -2.00
N PHE A 214 -11.14 13.88 -3.15
CA PHE A 214 -11.87 14.99 -3.77
C PHE A 214 -12.69 14.46 -4.96
N TYR A 215 -13.84 15.08 -5.23
CA TYR A 215 -14.83 14.55 -6.18
C TYR A 215 -15.28 15.57 -7.22
N GLY A 216 -14.76 16.80 -7.19
CA GLY A 216 -15.21 17.86 -8.10
C GLY A 216 -16.67 18.29 -7.86
N GLU A 217 -17.12 18.21 -6.61
CA GLU A 217 -18.50 18.50 -6.20
C GLU A 217 -18.63 19.84 -5.46
N GLY A 218 -17.63 20.71 -5.60
CA GLY A 218 -17.65 22.06 -5.06
C GLY A 218 -17.27 22.14 -3.59
N ARG A 219 -16.42 21.23 -3.09
CA ARG A 219 -15.82 21.36 -1.75
C ARG A 219 -15.07 22.68 -1.60
N ASP A 220 -14.28 23.02 -2.62
CA ASP A 220 -13.54 24.27 -2.78
C ASP A 220 -13.14 24.47 -4.26
N ILE A 221 -12.41 25.54 -4.58
CA ILE A 221 -12.01 25.87 -5.97
C ILE A 221 -10.90 24.95 -6.54
N TYR A 222 -10.30 24.10 -5.71
CA TYR A 222 -9.29 23.10 -6.08
C TYR A 222 -9.85 21.67 -5.98
N ASP A 223 -11.17 21.53 -5.88
CA ASP A 223 -11.86 20.24 -5.86
C ASP A 223 -11.90 19.65 -7.27
N GLU A 224 -11.09 18.61 -7.47
CA GLU A 224 -10.95 17.87 -8.71
C GLU A 224 -11.23 16.38 -8.47
N TRP A 225 -11.88 15.72 -9.43
CA TRP A 225 -12.21 14.30 -9.35
C TRP A 225 -10.96 13.46 -9.09
N GLY A 226 -10.93 12.79 -7.94
CA GLY A 226 -9.90 11.82 -7.59
C GLY A 226 -8.60 12.40 -7.06
N ARG A 227 -8.50 13.72 -6.96
CA ARG A 227 -7.41 14.36 -6.23
C ARG A 227 -7.41 13.84 -4.79
N VAL A 228 -6.24 13.56 -4.24
CA VAL A 228 -6.09 13.08 -2.85
C VAL A 228 -5.23 14.06 -2.05
N ALA A 229 -5.75 14.47 -0.89
CA ALA A 229 -4.96 15.13 0.15
C ALA A 229 -4.21 14.09 0.97
N HIS A 230 -2.93 14.36 1.24
CA HIS A 230 -2.10 13.52 2.08
C HIS A 230 -2.60 13.49 3.53
N GLU A 231 -2.91 14.65 4.11
CA GLU A 231 -3.38 14.76 5.49
C GLU A 231 -4.66 15.60 5.56
N SER A 232 -5.60 15.15 6.39
CA SER A 232 -6.78 15.91 6.81
C SER A 232 -6.67 16.24 8.29
N VAL A 233 -6.80 17.52 8.65
CA VAL A 233 -6.64 18.01 10.03
C VAL A 233 -8.00 18.32 10.64
N PHE A 234 -8.22 17.86 11.87
CA PHE A 234 -9.44 18.06 12.64
C PHE A 234 -9.16 18.80 13.96
N ASN A 235 -10.15 19.53 14.45
CA ASN A 235 -10.12 20.06 15.80
C ASN A 235 -10.47 18.97 16.81
N THR A 236 -9.53 18.66 17.70
CA THR A 236 -9.73 17.63 18.72
C THR A 236 -10.73 18.02 19.80
N ASN A 237 -11.09 19.31 19.92
CA ASN A 237 -12.05 19.78 20.93
C ASN A 237 -13.51 19.56 20.51
N ASP A 238 -13.81 19.58 19.21
CA ASP A 238 -15.19 19.51 18.71
C ASP A 238 -15.41 18.61 17.48
N GLY A 239 -14.36 17.92 17.02
CA GLY A 239 -14.41 16.98 15.90
C GLY A 239 -14.57 17.63 14.52
N ARG A 240 -14.52 18.95 14.40
CA ARG A 240 -14.69 19.63 13.10
C ARG A 240 -13.44 19.52 12.22
N PHE A 241 -13.65 19.22 10.94
CA PHE A 241 -12.62 19.38 9.93
C PHE A 241 -12.10 20.82 9.90
N ARG A 242 -10.79 20.98 9.73
CA ARG A 242 -10.09 22.27 9.68
C ARG A 242 -9.55 22.56 8.28
N THR A 243 -8.70 21.68 7.77
CA THR A 243 -8.01 21.89 6.50
C THR A 243 -7.38 20.60 6.00
N SER A 244 -7.14 20.53 4.69
CA SER A 244 -6.15 19.62 4.11
C SER A 244 -4.74 20.12 4.42
N SER A 245 -3.79 19.20 4.51
CA SER A 245 -2.38 19.40 4.86
C SER A 245 -1.53 18.35 4.15
N THR A 246 -0.21 18.45 4.30
CA THR A 246 0.73 17.42 3.85
C THR A 246 2.03 17.48 4.67
N GLN A 247 2.62 16.31 4.95
CA GLN A 247 3.99 16.22 5.47
C GLN A 247 5.01 15.92 4.36
N GLN A 248 4.66 15.07 3.39
CA GLN A 248 5.58 14.54 2.38
C GLN A 248 5.35 15.06 0.96
N GLY A 249 4.18 15.63 0.68
CA GLY A 249 3.85 16.27 -0.59
C GLY A 249 4.36 17.70 -0.69
N TYR A 250 4.25 18.30 -1.87
CA TYR A 250 4.68 19.67 -2.12
C TYR A 250 3.78 20.70 -1.43
N ALA A 251 2.46 20.59 -1.56
CA ALA A 251 1.51 21.48 -0.91
C ALA A 251 0.17 20.80 -0.58
N ALA A 252 -0.61 21.40 0.33
CA ALA A 252 -1.91 20.89 0.74
C ALA A 252 -2.95 20.80 -0.41
N TRP A 253 -2.72 21.53 -1.50
CA TRP A 253 -3.58 21.63 -2.68
C TRP A 253 -3.07 20.85 -3.88
N THR A 254 -1.92 20.20 -3.78
CA THR A 254 -1.41 19.26 -4.79
C THR A 254 -1.70 17.83 -4.36
N THR A 255 -1.31 16.84 -5.17
CA THR A 255 -1.43 15.43 -4.82
C THR A 255 -0.06 14.77 -4.85
N TRP A 256 0.39 14.40 -3.65
CA TRP A 256 1.53 13.53 -3.46
C TRP A 256 1.17 12.12 -3.95
N THR A 257 1.90 11.61 -4.94
CA THR A 257 1.44 10.48 -5.75
C THR A 257 1.47 9.16 -5.01
N ARG A 258 2.36 8.99 -4.02
CA ARG A 258 2.29 7.82 -3.13
C ARG A 258 1.09 7.87 -2.17
N GLY A 259 0.71 9.05 -1.68
CA GLY A 259 -0.51 9.20 -0.87
C GLY A 259 -1.77 8.83 -1.66
N LEU A 260 -1.82 9.22 -2.93
CA LEU A 260 -2.84 8.79 -3.90
C LEU A 260 -2.83 7.27 -4.09
N ALA A 261 -1.66 6.68 -4.32
CA ALA A 261 -1.53 5.24 -4.55
C ALA A 261 -2.00 4.41 -3.34
N TRP A 262 -1.76 4.89 -2.10
CA TRP A 262 -2.30 4.24 -0.91
C TRP A 262 -3.83 4.22 -0.84
N VAL A 263 -4.48 5.30 -1.27
CA VAL A 263 -5.93 5.35 -1.39
C VAL A 263 -6.43 4.37 -2.45
N MET A 264 -5.78 4.33 -3.62
CA MET A 264 -6.13 3.39 -4.69
C MET A 264 -6.08 1.94 -4.21
N ALA A 265 -4.93 1.52 -3.67
CA ALA A 265 -4.72 0.16 -3.22
C ALA A 265 -5.56 -0.19 -1.98
N GLY A 266 -5.69 0.73 -1.02
CA GLY A 266 -6.45 0.51 0.20
C GLY A 266 -7.94 0.29 -0.07
N TYR A 267 -8.60 1.17 -0.83
CA TYR A 267 -10.02 0.96 -1.15
C TYR A 267 -10.25 -0.26 -2.03
N ALA A 268 -9.36 -0.56 -2.98
CA ALA A 268 -9.48 -1.75 -3.80
C ALA A 268 -9.37 -3.05 -2.98
N GLU A 269 -8.49 -3.10 -1.97
CA GLU A 269 -8.40 -4.24 -1.05
C GLU A 269 -9.60 -4.36 -0.12
N GLU A 270 -10.09 -3.25 0.42
CA GLU A 270 -11.28 -3.31 1.28
C GLU A 270 -12.52 -3.72 0.48
N LEU A 271 -12.64 -3.36 -0.80
CA LEU A 271 -13.70 -3.88 -1.68
C LEU A 271 -13.64 -5.41 -1.83
N GLU A 272 -12.45 -5.98 -2.02
CA GLU A 272 -12.26 -7.44 -2.04
C GLU A 272 -12.66 -8.09 -0.71
N PHE A 273 -12.33 -7.43 0.41
CA PHE A 273 -12.68 -7.88 1.75
C PHE A 273 -14.20 -7.85 2.00
N LEU A 274 -14.91 -6.82 1.54
CA LEU A 274 -16.37 -6.77 1.69
C LEU A 274 -17.04 -7.98 1.03
N GLU A 275 -16.52 -8.51 -0.09
CA GLU A 275 -17.12 -9.65 -0.82
C GLU A 275 -17.20 -10.93 0.03
N VAL A 276 -16.35 -11.08 1.05
CA VAL A 276 -16.32 -12.27 1.90
C VAL A 276 -17.04 -12.11 3.23
N LEU A 277 -17.57 -10.91 3.53
CA LEU A 277 -18.33 -10.67 4.75
C LEU A 277 -19.80 -11.08 4.60
N PRO A 278 -20.46 -11.56 5.66
CA PRO A 278 -21.91 -11.68 5.72
C PRO A 278 -22.61 -10.30 5.63
N ASP A 279 -23.77 -10.23 4.99
CA ASP A 279 -24.56 -8.98 4.91
C ASP A 279 -24.92 -8.41 6.29
N ALA A 280 -25.23 -9.30 7.24
CA ALA A 280 -25.59 -8.94 8.61
C ALA A 280 -24.49 -8.13 9.33
N ASP A 281 -23.23 -8.31 8.96
CA ASP A 281 -22.11 -7.54 9.55
C ASP A 281 -22.04 -6.11 9.00
N LEU A 282 -22.65 -5.85 7.83
CA LEU A 282 -22.66 -4.55 7.16
C LEU A 282 -23.93 -3.74 7.41
N GLU A 283 -25.05 -4.39 7.77
CA GLU A 283 -26.34 -3.73 8.07
C GLU A 283 -26.22 -2.56 9.06
N PRO A 284 -25.47 -2.65 10.18
CA PRO A 284 -25.33 -1.53 11.12
C PRO A 284 -24.68 -0.27 10.51
N PHE A 285 -24.03 -0.40 9.36
CA PHE A 285 -23.23 0.64 8.71
C PHE A 285 -23.82 1.12 7.38
N GLY A 286 -25.11 0.84 7.12
CA GLY A 286 -25.82 1.21 5.89
C GLY A 286 -26.02 0.05 4.90
N GLY A 287 -25.61 -1.17 5.28
CA GLY A 287 -25.74 -2.35 4.44
C GLY A 287 -24.68 -2.42 3.33
N ARG A 288 -24.61 -3.58 2.66
CA ARG A 288 -23.58 -3.87 1.65
C ARG A 288 -23.53 -2.82 0.55
N ASP A 289 -24.68 -2.43 0.01
CA ASP A 289 -24.75 -1.56 -1.16
C ASP A 289 -24.19 -0.17 -0.88
N GLU A 290 -24.52 0.44 0.27
CA GLU A 290 -24.02 1.77 0.63
C GLU A 290 -22.51 1.76 0.90
N VAL A 291 -22.04 0.79 1.69
CA VAL A 291 -20.61 0.68 2.04
C VAL A 291 -19.78 0.39 0.79
N THR A 292 -20.25 -0.52 -0.07
CA THR A 292 -19.60 -0.85 -1.34
C THR A 292 -19.58 0.34 -2.29
N ALA A 293 -20.70 1.05 -2.45
CA ALA A 293 -20.78 2.22 -3.32
C ALA A 293 -19.81 3.33 -2.88
N MET A 294 -19.72 3.58 -1.56
CA MET A 294 -18.78 4.55 -0.99
C MET A 294 -17.32 4.18 -1.30
N MET A 295 -16.91 2.94 -1.00
CA MET A 295 -15.53 2.50 -1.24
C MET A 295 -15.20 2.45 -2.74
N LEU A 296 -16.14 2.00 -3.57
CA LEU A 296 -15.97 1.92 -5.01
C LEU A 296 -15.82 3.31 -5.64
N ARG A 297 -16.57 4.30 -5.15
CA ARG A 297 -16.45 5.69 -5.60
C ARG A 297 -15.06 6.25 -5.30
N ALA A 298 -14.54 6.03 -4.10
CA ALA A 298 -13.19 6.47 -3.72
C ALA A 298 -12.09 5.76 -4.54
N ALA A 299 -12.23 4.44 -4.76
CA ALA A 299 -11.30 3.67 -5.57
C ALA A 299 -11.27 4.15 -7.04
N ARG A 300 -12.44 4.34 -7.66
CA ARG A 300 -12.54 4.85 -9.04
C ARG A 300 -11.97 6.25 -9.16
N ALA A 301 -12.38 7.17 -8.28
CA ALA A 301 -11.91 8.54 -8.33
C ALA A 301 -10.37 8.60 -8.28
N SER A 302 -9.76 7.98 -7.27
CA SER A 302 -8.31 7.96 -7.12
C SER A 302 -7.60 7.27 -8.29
N CYS A 303 -8.11 6.14 -8.79
CA CYS A 303 -7.51 5.46 -9.96
C CYS A 303 -7.62 6.29 -11.25
N ASP A 304 -8.74 6.98 -11.46
CA ASP A 304 -8.93 7.84 -12.62
C ASP A 304 -7.95 9.02 -12.59
N PHE A 305 -7.79 9.66 -11.43
CA PHE A 305 -6.84 10.75 -11.26
C PHE A 305 -5.39 10.29 -11.48
N PHE A 306 -5.01 9.11 -10.97
CA PHE A 306 -3.71 8.51 -11.25
C PHE A 306 -3.49 8.30 -12.75
N ILE A 307 -4.47 7.73 -13.46
CA ILE A 307 -4.40 7.54 -14.92
C ILE A 307 -4.25 8.87 -15.65
N ALA A 308 -5.00 9.90 -15.25
CA ALA A 308 -5.00 11.21 -15.90
C ALA A 308 -3.71 12.01 -15.65
N ASN A 309 -3.11 11.89 -14.45
CA ASN A 309 -1.99 12.71 -13.99
C ASN A 309 -0.64 11.99 -13.97
N THR A 310 -0.52 10.90 -14.74
CA THR A 310 0.72 10.12 -14.86
C THR A 310 1.25 10.15 -16.30
N PRO A 311 2.58 10.29 -16.52
CA PRO A 311 3.26 10.14 -17.81
C PRO A 311 2.85 8.90 -18.62
N THR A 312 3.19 8.89 -19.92
CA THR A 312 2.68 7.85 -20.84
C THR A 312 3.09 6.43 -20.48
N ASP A 313 4.23 6.25 -19.82
CA ASP A 313 4.75 4.95 -19.37
C ASP A 313 4.21 4.48 -18.02
N GLY A 314 3.30 5.24 -17.40
CA GLY A 314 2.65 4.85 -16.16
C GLY A 314 3.46 5.12 -14.89
N ILE A 315 4.58 5.83 -14.98
CA ILE A 315 5.43 6.17 -13.82
C ILE A 315 5.21 7.63 -13.42
N PRO A 316 4.64 7.92 -12.23
CA PRO A 316 4.29 9.28 -11.85
C PRO A 316 5.51 10.06 -11.34
N TYR A 317 5.44 11.39 -11.48
CA TYR A 317 6.28 12.28 -10.69
C TYR A 317 5.86 12.25 -9.21
N TRP A 318 6.76 12.59 -8.29
CA TRP A 318 6.51 12.43 -6.85
C TRP A 318 5.29 13.22 -6.33
N ASP A 319 4.94 14.34 -6.97
CA ASP A 319 3.79 15.17 -6.63
C ASP A 319 3.27 15.89 -7.89
N THR A 320 1.94 15.95 -8.06
CA THR A 320 1.30 16.49 -9.28
C THR A 320 1.40 18.01 -9.44
N GLY A 321 1.80 18.73 -8.40
CA GLY A 321 1.99 20.18 -8.47
C GLY A 321 3.37 20.64 -8.02
N ALA A 322 4.37 19.74 -8.04
CA ALA A 322 5.75 20.12 -7.78
C ALA A 322 6.22 21.21 -8.78
N PRO A 323 6.88 22.27 -8.31
CA PRO A 323 7.08 23.50 -9.09
C PRO A 323 8.02 23.31 -10.28
N GLY A 324 8.94 22.35 -10.22
CA GLY A 324 9.83 22.00 -11.31
C GLY A 324 9.13 21.31 -12.49
N LEU A 325 7.90 20.79 -12.32
CA LEU A 325 7.12 20.22 -13.43
C LEU A 325 6.89 21.24 -14.55
N ALA A 326 6.71 22.52 -14.20
CA ALA A 326 6.56 23.59 -15.18
C ALA A 326 7.78 23.74 -16.11
N LYS A 327 8.97 23.30 -15.67
CA LYS A 327 10.20 23.30 -16.48
C LYS A 327 10.30 22.10 -17.41
N LEU A 328 9.49 21.05 -17.20
CA LEU A 328 9.46 19.84 -18.01
C LEU A 328 8.51 19.94 -19.21
N GLY A 329 7.73 21.03 -19.34
CA GLY A 329 6.79 21.21 -20.44
C GLY A 329 5.66 20.17 -20.41
N ASP A 330 5.34 19.59 -21.57
CA ASP A 330 4.37 18.49 -21.66
C ASP A 330 4.96 17.17 -21.15
N TYR A 331 5.12 17.07 -19.83
CA TYR A 331 5.66 15.88 -19.17
C TYR A 331 4.67 14.70 -19.13
N LEU A 332 3.36 14.97 -19.30
CA LEU A 332 2.32 13.94 -19.32
C LEU A 332 2.18 13.29 -20.70
N GLY A 333 2.48 14.00 -21.79
CA GLY A 333 2.44 13.51 -23.16
C GLY A 333 3.62 12.63 -23.59
N ARG A 334 4.53 12.28 -22.67
CA ARG A 334 5.72 11.44 -22.94
C ARG A 334 6.07 10.52 -21.77
N PRO A 335 6.99 9.54 -21.93
CA PRO A 335 7.46 8.73 -20.83
C PRO A 335 8.13 9.58 -19.75
N ALA A 336 8.03 9.15 -18.49
CA ALA A 336 8.74 9.82 -17.40
C ALA A 336 10.27 9.71 -17.60
N ASP A 337 10.99 10.77 -17.24
CA ASP A 337 12.45 10.79 -17.29
C ASP A 337 12.99 10.83 -15.86
N PRO A 338 13.42 9.70 -15.27
CA PRO A 338 13.96 9.70 -13.92
C PRO A 338 15.32 10.43 -13.76
N PHE A 339 15.96 10.85 -14.86
CA PHE A 339 17.28 11.49 -14.86
C PHE A 339 17.22 12.99 -15.21
N ASN A 340 16.02 13.57 -15.29
CA ASN A 340 15.85 15.00 -15.54
C ASN A 340 16.40 15.86 -14.38
N ALA A 341 16.62 17.15 -14.64
CA ALA A 341 17.21 18.09 -13.69
C ALA A 341 16.19 18.94 -12.91
N HIS A 342 14.90 18.58 -12.91
CA HIS A 342 13.82 19.42 -12.39
C HIS A 342 12.98 18.76 -11.30
N GLU A 343 12.45 17.55 -11.50
CA GLU A 343 11.61 16.85 -10.52
C GLU A 343 11.81 15.34 -10.55
N PRO A 344 11.88 14.66 -9.40
CA PRO A 344 12.02 13.21 -9.39
C PRO A 344 10.71 12.51 -9.72
N VAL A 345 10.83 11.31 -10.30
CA VAL A 345 9.74 10.34 -10.33
C VAL A 345 9.60 9.65 -8.97
N ASP A 346 8.47 8.98 -8.74
CA ASP A 346 8.34 8.05 -7.62
C ASP A 346 7.81 6.71 -8.12
N SER A 347 8.73 5.80 -8.41
CA SER A 347 8.40 4.44 -8.86
C SER A 347 7.66 3.64 -7.78
N SER A 348 7.80 3.99 -6.50
CA SER A 348 7.04 3.33 -5.43
C SER A 348 5.55 3.63 -5.52
N ALA A 349 5.18 4.86 -5.85
CA ALA A 349 3.80 5.21 -6.17
C ALA A 349 3.28 4.45 -7.40
N ALA A 350 4.13 4.20 -8.40
CA ALA A 350 3.77 3.38 -9.55
C ALA A 350 3.50 1.93 -9.17
N ALA A 351 4.36 1.31 -8.35
CA ALA A 351 4.19 -0.08 -7.91
C ALA A 351 2.88 -0.25 -7.14
N ILE A 352 2.61 0.62 -6.16
CA ILE A 352 1.37 0.61 -5.37
C ILE A 352 0.16 0.93 -6.27
N GLY A 353 0.30 1.89 -7.19
CA GLY A 353 -0.74 2.26 -8.14
C GLY A 353 -1.11 1.10 -9.06
N ALA A 354 -0.13 0.34 -9.55
CA ALA A 354 -0.35 -0.88 -10.34
C ALA A 354 -1.19 -1.90 -9.56
N GLN A 355 -0.93 -2.07 -8.25
CA GLN A 355 -1.74 -2.94 -7.41
C GLN A 355 -3.19 -2.45 -7.32
N GLY A 356 -3.40 -1.16 -7.03
CA GLY A 356 -4.73 -0.57 -6.96
C GLY A 356 -5.52 -0.74 -8.26
N LEU A 357 -4.87 -0.48 -9.41
CA LEU A 357 -5.44 -0.65 -10.74
C LEU A 357 -5.79 -2.13 -11.04
N LEU A 358 -4.88 -3.06 -10.76
CA LEU A 358 -5.11 -4.49 -10.97
C LEU A 358 -6.26 -5.01 -10.08
N ARG A 359 -6.27 -4.66 -8.80
CA ARG A 359 -7.35 -5.06 -7.86
C ARG A 359 -8.70 -4.50 -8.27
N LEU A 360 -8.78 -3.20 -8.53
CA LEU A 360 -10.03 -2.56 -8.98
C LEU A 360 -10.50 -3.13 -10.32
N GLY A 361 -9.60 -3.32 -11.29
CA GLY A 361 -9.94 -3.87 -12.59
C GLY A 361 -10.55 -5.27 -12.51
N ARG A 362 -9.99 -6.13 -11.65
CA ARG A 362 -10.54 -7.47 -11.39
C ARG A 362 -11.86 -7.44 -10.66
N TYR A 363 -11.96 -6.63 -9.60
CA TYR A 363 -13.19 -6.46 -8.83
C TYR A 363 -14.35 -6.07 -9.76
N LEU A 364 -14.10 -5.10 -10.66
CA LEU A 364 -15.08 -4.67 -11.66
C LEU A 364 -15.38 -5.75 -12.70
N SER A 365 -14.36 -6.48 -13.16
CA SER A 365 -14.54 -7.57 -14.12
C SER A 365 -15.43 -8.69 -13.56
N ARG A 366 -15.26 -9.06 -12.28
CA ARG A 366 -16.14 -10.05 -11.60
C ARG A 366 -17.60 -9.59 -11.54
N ARG A 367 -17.83 -8.28 -11.54
CA ARG A 367 -19.16 -7.67 -11.51
C ARG A 367 -19.68 -7.33 -12.91
N ALA A 368 -19.03 -7.84 -13.95
CA ALA A 368 -19.35 -7.59 -15.36
C ALA A 368 -19.37 -6.10 -15.75
N ASP A 369 -18.58 -5.27 -15.05
CA ASP A 369 -18.41 -3.86 -15.42
C ASP A 369 -17.29 -3.73 -16.47
N PRO A 370 -17.58 -3.18 -17.66
CA PRO A 370 -16.61 -3.09 -18.75
C PRO A 370 -15.41 -2.19 -18.44
N ALA A 371 -15.51 -1.27 -17.46
CA ALA A 371 -14.38 -0.46 -17.03
C ALA A 371 -13.26 -1.32 -16.41
N GLY A 372 -13.56 -2.55 -15.98
CA GLY A 372 -12.57 -3.47 -15.41
C GLY A 372 -11.38 -3.72 -16.33
N ALA A 373 -11.63 -3.92 -17.63
CA ALA A 373 -10.59 -4.16 -18.63
C ALA A 373 -9.58 -2.99 -18.71
N ARG A 374 -10.07 -1.74 -18.68
CA ARG A 374 -9.23 -0.53 -18.73
C ARG A 374 -8.30 -0.43 -17.54
N TYR A 375 -8.78 -0.66 -16.32
CA TYR A 375 -7.93 -0.59 -15.13
C TYR A 375 -6.93 -1.75 -15.08
N THR A 376 -7.33 -2.96 -15.47
CA THR A 376 -6.40 -4.10 -15.57
C THR A 376 -5.31 -3.82 -16.59
N ALA A 377 -5.64 -3.35 -17.78
CA ALA A 377 -4.68 -2.98 -18.82
C ALA A 377 -3.70 -1.89 -18.34
N ALA A 378 -4.20 -0.85 -17.68
CA ALA A 378 -3.36 0.20 -17.09
C ALA A 378 -2.38 -0.37 -16.04
N GLY A 379 -2.85 -1.22 -15.13
CA GLY A 379 -2.02 -1.86 -14.11
C GLY A 379 -0.94 -2.78 -14.69
N LEU A 380 -1.28 -3.56 -15.73
CA LEU A 380 -0.33 -4.39 -16.47
C LEU A 380 0.73 -3.56 -17.20
N GLY A 381 0.34 -2.44 -17.80
CA GLY A 381 1.27 -1.51 -18.46
C GLY A 381 2.29 -0.91 -17.48
N VAL A 382 1.81 -0.43 -16.32
CA VAL A 382 2.67 0.11 -15.25
C VAL A 382 3.64 -0.94 -14.73
N LEU A 383 3.14 -2.14 -14.38
CA LEU A 383 4.00 -3.23 -13.92
C LEU A 383 5.02 -3.63 -14.98
N GLY A 384 4.57 -3.75 -16.24
CA GLY A 384 5.44 -4.07 -17.36
C GLY A 384 6.61 -3.11 -17.50
N ARG A 385 6.42 -1.82 -17.20
CA ARG A 385 7.47 -0.81 -17.21
C ARG A 385 8.40 -0.92 -16.01
N LEU A 386 7.87 -1.21 -14.82
CA LEU A 386 8.65 -1.38 -13.59
C LEU A 386 9.57 -2.62 -13.61
N LEU A 387 9.20 -3.64 -14.40
CA LEU A 387 10.02 -4.85 -14.61
C LEU A 387 11.19 -4.64 -15.59
N GLU A 388 11.47 -3.41 -16.00
CA GLU A 388 12.53 -3.07 -16.95
C GLU A 388 13.42 -1.94 -16.44
N ALA A 389 14.61 -1.83 -17.02
CA ALA A 389 15.46 -0.64 -16.83
C ALA A 389 14.74 0.63 -17.35
N PRO A 390 14.94 1.79 -16.70
CA PRO A 390 15.87 2.01 -15.57
C PRO A 390 15.25 1.72 -14.18
N TYR A 391 14.02 1.21 -14.10
CA TYR A 391 13.31 1.04 -12.82
C TYR A 391 13.67 -0.25 -12.09
N LEU A 392 13.94 -1.35 -12.81
CA LEU A 392 14.42 -2.59 -12.21
C LEU A 392 15.95 -2.58 -12.08
N SER A 393 16.46 -2.73 -10.86
CA SER A 393 17.89 -2.86 -10.59
C SER A 393 18.37 -4.30 -10.76
N THR A 394 19.12 -4.55 -11.83
CA THR A 394 19.85 -5.83 -12.03
C THR A 394 21.31 -5.78 -11.55
N ASP A 395 21.75 -4.64 -10.99
CA ASP A 395 23.11 -4.46 -10.49
C ASP A 395 23.32 -5.21 -9.17
N PRO A 396 24.23 -6.21 -9.09
CA PRO A 396 24.48 -6.92 -7.84
C PRO A 396 25.09 -6.04 -6.74
N GLY A 397 25.64 -4.86 -7.07
CA GLY A 397 26.17 -3.89 -6.11
C GLY A 397 25.10 -3.01 -5.44
N HIS A 398 23.86 -3.05 -5.92
CA HIS A 398 22.75 -2.29 -5.36
C HIS A 398 21.84 -3.23 -4.55
N GLU A 399 21.52 -2.91 -3.31
CA GLU A 399 20.69 -3.75 -2.42
C GLU A 399 19.19 -3.66 -2.74
N GLY A 400 18.75 -2.51 -3.24
CA GLY A 400 17.36 -2.31 -3.69
C GLY A 400 17.02 -2.97 -5.02
N LEU A 401 15.74 -3.33 -5.19
CA LEU A 401 15.17 -3.95 -6.38
C LEU A 401 14.57 -2.91 -7.34
N MET A 402 13.75 -2.01 -6.83
CA MET A 402 13.01 -1.01 -7.60
C MET A 402 13.60 0.38 -7.37
N LEU A 403 14.22 0.94 -8.41
CA LEU A 403 14.91 2.23 -8.38
C LEU A 403 13.97 3.40 -8.63
N HIS A 404 14.45 4.59 -8.27
CA HIS A 404 13.77 5.88 -8.42
C HIS A 404 12.56 6.04 -7.50
N GLY A 405 12.65 5.48 -6.29
CA GLY A 405 11.73 5.79 -5.19
C GLY A 405 12.11 7.10 -4.52
N VAL A 406 11.12 7.84 -4.03
CA VAL A 406 11.33 9.09 -3.27
C VAL A 406 10.68 8.95 -1.91
N TYR A 407 11.43 9.00 -0.82
CA TYR A 407 10.88 8.93 0.53
C TYR A 407 10.29 10.26 1.00
N HIS A 408 11.11 11.32 1.13
CA HIS A 408 10.67 12.54 1.80
C HIS A 408 11.28 13.81 1.21
N ARG A 409 10.79 14.16 0.02
CA ARG A 409 11.31 15.29 -0.77
C ARG A 409 11.35 16.62 0.00
N PRO A 410 10.30 17.06 0.74
CA PRO A 410 10.35 18.32 1.47
C PRO A 410 11.40 18.39 2.60
N ARG A 411 11.84 17.25 3.13
CA ARG A 411 12.87 17.18 4.18
C ARG A 411 14.29 17.05 3.62
N GLY A 412 14.43 16.82 2.31
CA GLY A 412 15.72 16.61 1.66
C GLY A 412 16.44 15.35 2.13
N TRP A 413 15.69 14.28 2.48
CA TRP A 413 16.28 13.02 2.94
C TRP A 413 16.80 12.15 1.80
N ASP A 414 16.24 12.32 0.61
CA ASP A 414 16.52 11.47 -0.54
C ASP A 414 17.90 11.78 -1.14
N HIS A 415 18.65 10.74 -1.49
CA HIS A 415 19.97 10.90 -2.12
C HIS A 415 19.83 11.55 -3.50
N CYS A 416 20.61 12.59 -3.74
CA CYS A 416 20.72 13.27 -5.03
C CYS A 416 22.10 12.97 -5.62
N PRO A 417 22.21 12.17 -6.69
CA PRO A 417 23.51 11.75 -7.23
C PRO A 417 24.21 12.85 -8.06
N THR A 418 23.51 13.94 -8.38
CA THR A 418 24.03 15.05 -9.18
C THR A 418 23.79 16.40 -8.51
N ASP A 419 24.52 17.42 -8.95
CA ASP A 419 24.38 18.80 -8.46
C ASP A 419 23.03 19.45 -8.81
N SER A 420 22.18 18.79 -9.62
CA SER A 420 20.82 19.27 -9.89
C SER A 420 19.93 19.23 -8.64
N GLY A 421 20.31 18.45 -7.62
CA GLY A 421 19.52 18.27 -6.40
C GLY A 421 18.23 17.47 -6.63
N VAL A 422 18.12 16.73 -7.73
CA VAL A 422 17.00 15.82 -8.02
C VAL A 422 17.36 14.39 -7.61
N PRO A 423 16.55 13.73 -6.75
CA PRO A 423 16.77 12.35 -6.35
C PRO A 423 16.54 11.39 -7.51
N SER A 424 17.40 10.39 -7.64
CA SER A 424 17.26 9.35 -8.65
C SER A 424 18.17 8.17 -8.30
N GLY A 425 17.79 6.96 -8.70
CA GLY A 425 18.66 5.79 -8.64
C GLY A 425 18.67 5.08 -7.29
N GLU A 426 17.87 5.51 -6.31
CA GLU A 426 17.71 4.81 -5.03
C GLU A 426 16.39 4.04 -4.97
N ALA A 427 16.36 2.99 -4.16
CA ALA A 427 15.19 2.20 -3.83
C ALA A 427 14.60 2.59 -2.47
N VAL A 428 13.36 2.18 -2.27
CA VAL A 428 12.62 2.33 -1.01
C VAL A 428 12.00 0.99 -0.63
N MET A 429 12.03 0.65 0.66
CA MET A 429 11.69 -0.70 1.14
C MET A 429 10.25 -1.12 0.81
N TRP A 430 9.29 -0.19 0.93
CA TRP A 430 7.91 -0.43 0.53
C TRP A 430 7.77 -0.60 -0.99
N GLY A 431 8.60 0.09 -1.76
CA GLY A 431 8.61 -0.01 -3.22
C GLY A 431 9.04 -1.40 -3.70
N ASP A 432 10.12 -1.93 -3.11
CA ASP A 432 10.57 -3.30 -3.38
C ASP A 432 9.49 -4.32 -3.02
N TYR A 433 8.89 -4.20 -1.83
CA TYR A 433 7.79 -5.08 -1.40
C TYR A 433 6.58 -5.00 -2.33
N HIS A 434 6.12 -3.80 -2.69
CA HIS A 434 4.92 -3.63 -3.51
C HIS A 434 5.14 -3.99 -4.98
N LEU A 435 6.35 -3.85 -5.51
CA LEU A 435 6.70 -4.38 -6.84
C LEU A 435 6.59 -5.91 -6.84
N VAL A 436 7.11 -6.57 -5.80
CA VAL A 436 7.05 -8.03 -5.66
C VAL A 436 5.62 -8.52 -5.46
N GLU A 437 4.84 -7.82 -4.65
CA GLU A 437 3.42 -8.14 -4.43
C GLU A 437 2.61 -7.98 -5.73
N ALA A 438 2.85 -6.93 -6.52
CA ALA A 438 2.24 -6.76 -7.84
C ALA A 438 2.68 -7.84 -8.85
N ALA A 439 3.97 -8.20 -8.87
CA ALA A 439 4.51 -9.27 -9.70
C ALA A 439 3.88 -10.63 -9.36
N LEU A 440 3.72 -10.94 -8.06
CA LEU A 440 3.04 -12.14 -7.59
C LEU A 440 1.57 -12.18 -8.01
N MET A 441 0.85 -11.05 -7.92
CA MET A 441 -0.55 -10.97 -8.37
C MET A 441 -0.68 -11.36 -9.85
N VAL A 442 0.20 -10.84 -10.71
CA VAL A 442 0.17 -11.17 -12.15
C VAL A 442 0.65 -12.58 -12.43
N GLN A 443 1.67 -13.08 -11.72
CA GLN A 443 2.10 -14.48 -11.80
C GLN A 443 0.92 -15.44 -11.49
N ARG A 444 0.14 -15.16 -10.44
CA ARG A 444 -1.05 -15.96 -10.11
C ARG A 444 -2.14 -15.90 -11.16
N MET A 445 -2.30 -14.76 -11.85
CA MET A 445 -3.21 -14.66 -13.02
C MET A 445 -2.75 -15.58 -14.16
N LEU A 446 -1.44 -15.64 -14.41
CA LEU A 446 -0.85 -16.50 -15.46
C LEU A 446 -0.99 -17.99 -15.17
N ASP A 447 -0.85 -18.36 -13.90
CA ASP A 447 -0.84 -19.75 -13.47
C ASP A 447 -2.26 -20.31 -13.24
N GLY A 448 -3.29 -19.46 -13.30
CA GLY A 448 -4.68 -19.84 -13.02
C GLY A 448 -4.91 -20.24 -11.56
N GLY A 449 -4.04 -19.79 -10.66
CA GLY A 449 -4.11 -20.10 -9.22
C GLY A 449 -5.14 -19.26 -8.46
N PRO A 450 -5.29 -19.49 -7.14
CA PRO A 450 -6.15 -18.67 -6.31
C PRO A 450 -5.69 -17.21 -6.32
N GLU A 451 -6.67 -16.31 -6.31
CA GLU A 451 -6.41 -14.88 -6.26
C GLU A 451 -5.59 -14.49 -5.03
N TYR A 452 -4.63 -13.57 -5.19
CA TYR A 452 -3.92 -13.00 -4.04
C TYR A 452 -4.79 -11.96 -3.32
N THR A 453 -5.24 -12.28 -2.11
CA THR A 453 -5.90 -11.36 -1.19
C THR A 453 -5.18 -11.35 0.15
N PHE A 454 -5.19 -10.22 0.87
CA PHE A 454 -4.48 -10.10 2.15
C PHE A 454 -5.07 -11.00 3.25
N PHE A 455 -6.35 -11.37 3.12
CA PHE A 455 -7.07 -12.16 4.12
C PHE A 455 -7.00 -13.68 3.87
N GLY A 456 -6.59 -14.10 2.67
CA GLY A 456 -6.52 -15.50 2.27
C GLY A 456 -7.89 -16.20 2.25
N PRO A 457 -7.92 -17.54 2.21
CA PRO A 457 -9.17 -18.28 2.33
C PRO A 457 -9.89 -18.02 3.66
N VAL A 458 -11.19 -17.72 3.59
CA VAL A 458 -12.05 -17.61 4.79
C VAL A 458 -12.55 -19.01 5.14
N ARG A 459 -12.16 -19.53 6.31
CA ARG A 459 -12.71 -20.80 6.83
C ARG A 459 -14.14 -20.54 7.32
N GLU A 460 -15.10 -21.37 6.89
CA GLU A 460 -16.42 -21.40 7.53
C GLU A 460 -16.21 -21.72 9.02
N GLN A 461 -16.75 -20.87 9.89
CA GLN A 461 -16.72 -21.12 11.33
C GLN A 461 -17.62 -22.33 11.62
N SER A 462 -17.02 -23.48 11.94
CA SER A 462 -17.73 -24.70 12.36
C SER A 462 -18.27 -24.60 13.77
#